data_AF-A0A534YFA0-F1
#
_entry.id   AF-A0A534YFA0-F1
#
_cell.length_a   1.000
_cell.length_b   1.000
_cell.length_c   1.000
_cell.angle_alpha   90.00
_cell.angle_beta   90.00
_cell.angle_gamma   90.00
#
_symmetry.space_group_name_H-M   'P 1'
#
loop_
_entity.id
_entity.type
_entity.pdbx_description
1 polymer ?
#
loop_
_entity_poly.entity_id
_entity_poly.type
_entity_poly.pdbx_seq_one_letter_code
_entity_poly.pdbx_strand_id
1 'polypeptide(L)'
;MSDEGAPPPFEPPRNTSPQLELVRGPETLEDPDLLVPVEEATPPMGVPPVEPAPALIVPGEQRVAIHTRAGQTRRGTVTDLDLSQPHVPLEPQGGGPTERIAHDELKAIFFMLAPGEKAEAAAGQAVRITFSDGRTIEGHREADEARDGFFLVPLDAQRTNTRRIYVARDAVSEIVDLPQ
;
A
#
# COMPACT_ATOMS: atom_id res chain seq x y z
N MET A 1 -18.18 -44.03 45.10
CA MET A 1 -18.45 -42.96 44.13
C MET A 1 -17.23 -42.06 44.19
N SER A 2 -16.38 -42.20 43.18
CA SER A 2 -15.16 -41.41 43.00
C SER A 2 -15.49 -40.10 42.29
N ASP A 3 -14.58 -39.13 42.42
CA ASP A 3 -14.38 -37.95 41.56
C ASP A 3 -15.45 -36.84 41.55
N GLU A 4 -15.14 -35.55 41.33
CA GLU A 4 -13.91 -34.76 41.29
C GLU A 4 -14.33 -33.28 41.12
N GLY A 5 -13.59 -32.37 41.77
CA GLY A 5 -13.26 -31.02 41.28
C GLY A 5 -14.37 -30.04 40.86
N ALA A 6 -14.79 -29.16 41.79
CA ALA A 6 -15.27 -27.81 41.43
C ALA A 6 -14.09 -26.81 41.49
N PRO A 7 -13.87 -25.94 40.48
CA PRO A 7 -12.79 -24.95 40.52
C PRO A 7 -13.11 -23.78 41.48
N PRO A 8 -12.11 -23.20 42.18
CA PRO A 8 -12.33 -22.06 43.06
C PRO A 8 -12.52 -20.74 42.27
N PRO A 9 -13.22 -19.74 42.86
CA PRO A 9 -13.48 -18.46 42.21
C PRO A 9 -12.23 -17.58 42.11
N PHE A 10 -12.09 -16.90 40.97
CA PHE A 10 -11.05 -15.90 40.72
C PHE A 10 -11.48 -14.55 41.31
N GLU A 11 -10.80 -14.07 42.36
CA GLU A 11 -10.97 -12.70 42.88
C GLU A 11 -9.97 -11.73 42.21
N PRO A 12 -10.39 -10.53 41.77
CA PRO A 12 -9.49 -9.54 41.21
C PRO A 12 -8.66 -8.82 42.30
N PRO A 13 -7.38 -8.50 42.06
CA PRO A 13 -6.55 -7.81 43.04
C PRO A 13 -6.99 -6.35 43.22
N ARG A 14 -7.19 -5.95 44.48
CA ARG A 14 -7.42 -4.57 44.92
C ARG A 14 -6.14 -3.75 44.69
N ASN A 15 -6.20 -2.82 43.74
CA ASN A 15 -5.17 -1.81 43.53
C ASN A 15 -5.05 -0.94 44.79
N THR A 16 -3.94 -1.06 45.50
CA THR A 16 -3.58 -0.22 46.63
C THR A 16 -2.26 0.45 46.28
N SER A 17 -2.30 1.75 46.03
CA SER A 17 -1.12 2.62 46.14
C SER A 17 -1.54 4.04 46.53
N PRO A 18 -0.70 4.73 47.33
CA PRO A 18 -1.14 5.67 48.34
C PRO A 18 -1.15 7.13 47.86
N GLN A 19 -1.80 7.97 48.66
CA GLN A 19 -1.98 9.40 48.42
C GLN A 19 -0.77 10.25 48.84
N LEU A 20 -0.54 11.31 48.06
CA LEU A 20 -0.10 12.68 48.39
C LEU A 20 1.04 12.88 49.39
N GLU A 21 2.13 13.55 48.97
CA GLU A 21 2.70 14.64 49.78
C GLU A 21 3.44 15.69 48.92
N LEU A 22 2.93 16.92 48.97
CA LEU A 22 3.50 18.13 48.41
C LEU A 22 4.47 18.71 49.45
N VAL A 23 5.77 18.78 49.14
CA VAL A 23 6.73 19.54 49.95
C VAL A 23 7.51 20.48 49.03
N ARG A 24 7.34 21.79 49.26
CA ARG A 24 8.18 22.85 48.68
C ARG A 24 9.53 22.91 49.42
N GLY A 25 10.61 23.11 48.69
CA GLY A 25 11.90 23.61 49.19
C GLY A 25 12.44 24.70 48.25
N PRO A 26 13.16 25.72 48.76
CA PRO A 26 13.49 26.94 48.03
C PRO A 26 14.81 26.86 47.24
N GLU A 27 14.99 27.87 46.39
CA GLU A 27 16.03 28.09 45.37
C GLU A 27 17.47 28.25 45.90
N THR A 28 18.38 28.26 44.91
CA THR A 28 19.70 28.94 44.81
C THR A 28 20.94 28.08 45.07
N LEU A 29 21.68 27.79 43.98
CA LEU A 29 23.07 28.26 43.83
C LEU A 29 23.53 28.02 42.39
N GLU A 30 24.09 29.09 41.83
CA GLU A 30 24.62 29.26 40.48
C GLU A 30 25.82 28.34 40.23
N ASP A 31 25.92 27.78 39.02
CA ASP A 31 27.20 27.38 38.44
C ASP A 31 27.27 27.89 36.99
N PRO A 32 28.04 28.96 36.71
CA PRO A 32 28.14 29.60 35.42
C PRO A 32 29.26 28.97 34.58
N ASP A 33 29.08 27.75 34.07
CA ASP A 33 30.04 27.18 33.11
C ASP A 33 29.46 26.02 32.27
N LEU A 34 28.28 26.24 31.67
CA LEU A 34 27.85 25.44 30.51
C LEU A 34 28.10 26.25 29.25
N LEU A 35 29.36 26.26 28.83
CA LEU A 35 29.70 26.43 27.43
C LEU A 35 28.87 25.42 26.65
N VAL A 36 27.87 25.92 25.92
CA VAL A 36 27.19 25.18 24.87
C VAL A 36 28.25 24.52 23.99
N PRO A 37 28.28 23.18 23.85
CA PRO A 37 28.76 22.61 22.63
C PRO A 37 27.73 23.06 21.59
N VAL A 38 28.11 24.06 20.80
CA VAL A 38 27.59 24.22 19.45
C VAL A 38 27.89 22.90 18.77
N GLU A 39 26.94 21.97 18.82
CA GLU A 39 26.90 20.87 17.88
C GLU A 39 26.52 21.49 16.54
N GLU A 40 27.55 22.09 15.94
CA GLU A 40 27.68 22.27 14.51
C GLU A 40 27.46 20.88 13.91
N ALA A 41 26.20 20.56 13.63
CA ALA A 41 25.85 19.44 12.80
C ALA A 41 26.34 19.80 11.40
N THR A 42 27.62 19.51 11.14
CA THR A 42 28.12 19.21 9.81
C THR A 42 27.06 18.33 9.14
N PRO A 43 26.47 18.74 8.00
CA PRO A 43 25.53 17.88 7.31
C PRO A 43 26.24 16.55 7.06
N PRO A 44 25.72 15.40 7.52
CA PRO A 44 26.30 14.14 7.14
C PRO A 44 26.28 14.09 5.61
N MET A 45 27.45 13.84 5.03
CA MET A 45 27.64 13.70 3.60
C MET A 45 26.51 12.87 3.00
N GLY A 46 25.86 13.45 1.98
CA GLY A 46 25.00 12.76 1.03
C GLY A 46 24.04 11.76 1.66
N VAL A 47 22.87 12.22 2.11
CA VAL A 47 21.69 11.38 1.89
C VAL A 47 21.70 11.08 0.39
N PRO A 48 21.76 9.82 -0.06
CA PRO A 48 21.44 9.56 -1.45
C PRO A 48 20.06 10.20 -1.68
N PRO A 49 19.80 10.79 -2.87
CA PRO A 49 18.43 11.15 -3.21
C PRO A 49 17.58 9.94 -2.84
N VAL A 50 16.64 10.11 -1.90
CA VAL A 50 15.61 9.11 -1.71
C VAL A 50 14.86 9.16 -3.02
N GLU A 51 15.23 8.28 -3.94
CA GLU A 51 14.46 8.10 -5.17
C GLU A 51 13.01 7.94 -4.69
N PRO A 52 12.07 8.74 -5.22
CA PRO A 52 10.68 8.58 -4.83
C PRO A 52 10.38 7.10 -4.97
N ALA A 53 9.95 6.46 -3.86
CA ALA A 53 9.55 5.07 -3.93
C ALA A 53 8.53 4.98 -5.08
N PRO A 54 8.67 4.01 -6.00
CA PRO A 54 7.71 3.86 -7.09
C PRO A 54 6.32 3.87 -6.46
N ALA A 55 5.40 4.68 -6.99
CA ALA A 55 4.14 5.01 -6.32
C ALA A 55 3.18 3.80 -6.25
N LEU A 56 3.52 2.83 -5.40
CA LEU A 56 2.73 1.66 -5.03
C LEU A 56 1.53 2.05 -4.15
N ILE A 57 1.60 3.25 -3.56
CA ILE A 57 0.51 3.84 -2.81
C ILE A 57 -0.43 4.54 -3.79
N VAL A 58 -1.66 4.06 -3.84
CA VAL A 58 -2.76 4.61 -4.62
C VAL A 58 -3.73 5.29 -3.63
N PRO A 59 -3.62 6.60 -3.43
CA PRO A 59 -4.45 7.31 -2.46
C PRO A 59 -5.91 7.40 -2.89
N GLY A 60 -6.79 7.53 -1.90
CA GLY A 60 -8.21 7.77 -2.07
C GLY A 60 -8.98 6.55 -2.56
N GLU A 61 -10.27 6.79 -2.81
CA GLU A 61 -11.20 5.77 -3.28
C GLU A 61 -11.02 5.51 -4.78
N GLN A 62 -10.84 4.26 -5.17
CA GLN A 62 -10.67 3.85 -6.56
C GLN A 62 -11.60 2.70 -6.91
N ARG A 63 -12.34 2.86 -8.02
CA ARG A 63 -13.11 1.77 -8.61
C ARG A 63 -12.16 0.86 -9.39
N VAL A 64 -12.23 -0.44 -9.13
CA VAL A 64 -11.31 -1.40 -9.73
C VAL A 64 -12.01 -2.66 -10.27
N ALA A 65 -11.38 -3.27 -11.27
CA ALA A 65 -11.60 -4.65 -11.67
C ALA A 65 -10.30 -5.45 -11.51
N ILE A 66 -10.27 -6.34 -10.53
CA ILE A 66 -9.12 -7.19 -10.21
C ILE A 66 -9.28 -8.50 -10.98
N HIS A 67 -8.32 -8.78 -11.86
CA HIS A 67 -8.20 -10.07 -12.53
C HIS A 67 -7.23 -10.94 -11.76
N THR A 68 -7.65 -12.16 -11.42
CA THR A 68 -6.81 -13.14 -10.74
C THR A 68 -6.17 -14.11 -11.75
N ARG A 69 -5.09 -14.76 -11.34
CA ARG A 69 -4.41 -15.81 -12.12
C ARG A 69 -5.30 -17.04 -12.33
N ALA A 70 -6.27 -17.27 -11.44
CA ALA A 70 -7.31 -18.28 -11.60
C ALA A 70 -8.35 -17.92 -12.69
N GLY A 71 -8.21 -16.77 -13.36
CA GLY A 71 -9.11 -16.32 -14.42
C GLY A 71 -10.39 -15.64 -13.92
N GLN A 72 -10.52 -15.39 -12.61
CA GLN A 72 -11.67 -14.70 -12.05
C GLN A 72 -11.51 -13.18 -12.18
N THR A 73 -12.63 -12.46 -12.24
CA THR A 73 -12.66 -11.00 -12.16
C THR A 73 -13.50 -10.58 -10.97
N ARG A 74 -12.90 -9.83 -10.05
CA ARG A 74 -13.57 -9.27 -8.87
C ARG A 74 -13.67 -7.76 -9.05
N ARG A 75 -14.88 -7.21 -8.91
CA ARG A 75 -15.13 -5.78 -9.10
C ARG A 75 -15.52 -5.14 -7.78
N GLY A 76 -15.09 -3.91 -7.58
CA GLY A 76 -15.34 -3.23 -6.33
C GLY A 76 -14.57 -1.92 -6.20
N THR A 77 -14.39 -1.53 -4.95
CA THR A 77 -13.70 -0.31 -4.57
C THR A 77 -12.53 -0.65 -3.65
N VAL A 78 -11.44 0.09 -3.78
CA VAL A 78 -10.30 0.08 -2.86
C VAL A 78 -10.07 1.50 -2.36
N THR A 79 -9.60 1.64 -1.13
CA THR A 79 -9.35 2.95 -0.52
C THR A 79 -7.93 2.97 0.03
N ASP A 80 -7.16 4.00 -0.34
CA ASP A 80 -5.76 4.17 0.09
C ASP A 80 -4.92 2.89 -0.11
N LEU A 81 -4.99 2.33 -1.32
CA LEU A 81 -4.42 1.03 -1.64
C LEU A 81 -2.89 1.09 -1.63
N ASP A 82 -2.27 0.31 -0.75
CA ASP A 82 -0.82 0.06 -0.74
C ASP A 82 -0.51 -1.29 -1.40
N LEU A 83 0.04 -1.25 -2.61
CA LEU A 83 0.41 -2.44 -3.39
C LEU A 83 1.69 -3.14 -2.88
N SER A 84 2.38 -2.59 -1.89
CA SER A 84 3.47 -3.27 -1.19
C SER A 84 2.96 -4.23 -0.10
N GLN A 85 1.68 -4.12 0.27
CA GLN A 85 1.06 -5.03 1.23
C GLN A 85 0.78 -6.40 0.59
N PRO A 86 0.86 -7.49 1.36
CA PRO A 86 0.66 -8.86 0.83
C PRO A 86 -0.76 -9.15 0.34
N HIS A 87 -1.72 -8.26 0.58
CA HIS A 87 -3.11 -8.44 0.15
C HIS A 87 -3.72 -7.12 -0.30
N VAL A 88 -4.58 -7.18 -1.30
CA VAL A 88 -5.42 -6.08 -1.76
C VAL A 88 -6.77 -6.16 -1.05
N PRO A 89 -7.15 -5.18 -0.22
CA PRO A 89 -8.50 -5.09 0.35
C PRO A 89 -9.47 -4.63 -0.75
N LEU A 90 -10.51 -5.41 -1.04
CA LEU A 90 -11.53 -5.07 -2.03
C LEU A 90 -12.90 -5.03 -1.37
N GLU A 91 -13.57 -3.89 -1.46
CA GLU A 91 -14.99 -3.76 -1.12
C GLU A 91 -15.84 -4.18 -2.34
N PRO A 92 -16.59 -5.29 -2.29
CA PRO A 92 -17.23 -5.84 -3.49
C PRO A 92 -18.31 -4.93 -4.07
N GLN A 93 -18.36 -4.85 -5.40
CA GLN A 93 -19.44 -4.21 -6.13
C GLN A 93 -20.73 -5.02 -5.93
N GLY A 94 -21.65 -4.51 -5.12
CA GLY A 94 -22.88 -5.21 -4.72
C GLY A 94 -23.05 -5.30 -3.20
N GLY A 95 -22.03 -4.88 -2.43
CA GLY A 95 -22.03 -4.95 -0.97
C GLY A 95 -21.59 -6.32 -0.47
N GLY A 96 -21.30 -6.40 0.82
CA GLY A 96 -20.74 -7.59 1.47
C GLY A 96 -19.49 -7.26 2.28
N PRO A 97 -18.89 -8.26 2.93
CA PRO A 97 -17.64 -8.07 3.66
C PRO A 97 -16.49 -7.75 2.70
N THR A 98 -15.55 -6.92 3.15
CA THR A 98 -14.31 -6.64 2.43
C THR A 98 -13.53 -7.94 2.20
N GLU A 99 -13.18 -8.19 0.94
CA GLU A 99 -12.36 -9.32 0.54
C GLU A 99 -10.87 -8.97 0.67
N ARG A 100 -10.04 -9.97 0.97
CA ARG A 100 -8.58 -9.84 0.97
C ARG A 100 -8.04 -10.73 -0.14
N ILE A 101 -7.60 -10.13 -1.24
CA ILE A 101 -7.05 -10.85 -2.38
C ILE A 101 -5.53 -10.90 -2.21
N ALA A 102 -4.97 -12.10 -2.13
CA ALA A 102 -3.54 -12.27 -1.96
C ALA A 102 -2.78 -11.82 -3.22
N HIS A 103 -1.60 -11.24 -3.04
CA HIS A 103 -0.82 -10.67 -4.16
C HIS A 103 -0.39 -11.73 -5.19
N ASP A 104 -0.11 -12.95 -4.73
CA ASP A 104 0.23 -14.11 -5.56
C ASP A 104 -0.93 -14.63 -6.42
N GLU A 105 -2.17 -14.29 -6.07
CA GLU A 105 -3.36 -14.52 -6.89
C GLU A 105 -3.57 -13.44 -7.96
N LEU A 106 -2.92 -12.28 -7.84
CA LEU A 106 -3.12 -11.16 -8.76
C LEU A 106 -2.55 -11.45 -10.14
N LYS A 107 -3.32 -11.07 -11.15
CA LYS A 107 -2.86 -10.97 -12.54
C LYS A 107 -2.67 -9.51 -12.93
N ALA A 108 -3.74 -8.74 -12.75
CA ALA A 108 -3.76 -7.32 -13.03
C ALA A 108 -4.92 -6.63 -12.30
N ILE A 109 -4.74 -5.36 -11.95
CA ILE A 109 -5.78 -4.50 -11.37
C ILE A 109 -6.05 -3.36 -12.34
N PHE A 110 -7.28 -3.28 -12.83
CA PHE A 110 -7.72 -2.24 -13.74
C PHE A 110 -8.36 -1.14 -12.90
N PHE A 111 -7.72 0.02 -12.83
CA PHE A 111 -8.27 1.20 -12.18
C PHE A 111 -9.18 1.91 -13.18
N MET A 112 -10.43 2.08 -12.78
CA MET A 112 -11.48 2.60 -13.65
C MET A 112 -11.55 4.12 -13.52
N LEU A 113 -11.87 4.80 -14.62
CA LEU A 113 -12.17 6.22 -14.60
C LEU A 113 -13.41 6.47 -13.74
N ALA A 114 -13.38 7.58 -13.00
CA ALA A 114 -14.55 8.12 -12.35
C ALA A 114 -15.56 8.61 -13.40
N PRO A 115 -16.88 8.66 -13.07
CA PRO A 115 -17.88 9.18 -14.00
C PRO A 115 -17.53 10.61 -14.46
N GLY A 116 -17.39 10.81 -15.77
CA GLY A 116 -17.05 12.10 -16.37
C GLY A 116 -15.55 12.44 -16.37
N GLU A 117 -14.71 11.60 -15.77
CA GLU A 117 -13.26 11.70 -15.89
C GLU A 117 -12.83 11.34 -17.33
N LYS A 118 -11.79 12.00 -17.82
CA LYS A 118 -11.20 11.71 -19.12
C LYS A 118 -9.92 10.92 -18.92
N ALA A 119 -9.66 9.97 -19.82
CA ALA A 119 -8.37 9.31 -19.87
C ALA A 119 -7.24 10.32 -20.06
N GLU A 120 -6.19 10.17 -19.25
CA GLU A 120 -4.98 10.95 -19.39
C GLU A 120 -4.14 10.42 -20.57
N ALA A 121 -3.43 11.33 -21.23
CA ALA A 121 -2.46 10.94 -22.23
C ALA A 121 -1.25 10.33 -21.52
N ALA A 122 -0.91 9.10 -21.89
CA ALA A 122 0.23 8.45 -21.30
C ALA A 122 1.54 8.96 -21.90
N ALA A 123 2.56 9.06 -21.05
CA ALA A 123 3.94 9.19 -21.46
C ALA A 123 4.68 7.89 -21.12
N GLY A 124 5.72 7.54 -21.88
CA GLY A 124 6.57 6.38 -21.62
C GLY A 124 6.63 5.38 -22.77
N GLN A 125 7.40 4.31 -22.55
CA GLN A 125 7.63 3.28 -23.56
C GLN A 125 6.34 2.50 -23.82
N ALA A 126 5.89 2.47 -25.06
CA ALA A 126 4.79 1.60 -25.46
C ALA A 126 5.26 0.15 -25.39
N VAL A 127 4.48 -0.71 -24.74
CA VAL A 127 4.82 -2.13 -24.54
C VAL A 127 3.59 -3.01 -24.80
N ARG A 128 3.84 -4.21 -25.29
CA ARG A 128 2.91 -5.33 -25.27
C ARG A 128 3.32 -6.28 -24.15
N ILE A 129 2.37 -6.60 -23.27
CA ILE A 129 2.52 -7.60 -22.22
C ILE A 129 1.80 -8.86 -22.65
N THR A 130 2.48 -9.99 -22.59
CA THR A 130 1.86 -11.32 -22.65
C THR A 130 1.83 -11.89 -21.24
N PHE A 131 0.64 -12.28 -20.78
CA PHE A 131 0.47 -12.97 -19.52
C PHE A 131 0.76 -14.47 -19.66
N SER A 132 1.04 -15.15 -18.55
CA SER A 132 1.27 -16.59 -18.52
C SER A 132 0.05 -17.42 -18.96
N ASP A 133 -1.14 -16.81 -19.04
CA ASP A 133 -2.36 -17.42 -19.60
C ASP A 133 -2.52 -17.19 -21.12
N GLY A 134 -1.54 -16.56 -21.78
CA GLY A 134 -1.54 -16.26 -23.21
C GLY A 134 -2.33 -15.02 -23.61
N ARG A 135 -3.04 -14.35 -22.68
CA ARG A 135 -3.71 -13.08 -22.99
C ARG A 135 -2.69 -11.95 -23.10
N THR A 136 -3.02 -10.94 -23.89
CA THR A 136 -2.16 -9.77 -24.08
C THR A 136 -2.85 -8.47 -23.70
N ILE A 137 -2.07 -7.49 -23.26
CA ILE A 137 -2.48 -6.09 -23.13
C ILE A 137 -1.38 -5.19 -23.71
N GLU A 138 -1.77 -4.04 -24.22
CA GLU A 138 -0.84 -3.03 -24.72
C GLU A 138 -1.08 -1.70 -23.99
N GLY A 139 0.01 -1.03 -23.64
CA GLY A 139 -0.06 0.24 -22.94
C GLY A 139 1.29 0.94 -22.90
N HIS A 140 1.28 2.18 -22.46
CA HIS A 140 2.50 2.91 -22.11
C HIS A 140 2.87 2.57 -20.67
N ARG A 141 4.12 2.17 -20.50
CA ARG A 141 4.67 1.83 -19.19
C ARG A 141 5.07 3.09 -18.42
N GLU A 142 4.57 3.21 -17.20
CA GLU A 142 4.99 4.26 -16.27
C GLU A 142 6.42 3.97 -15.78
N ALA A 143 7.21 5.03 -15.53
CA ALA A 143 8.63 4.90 -15.15
C ALA A 143 8.81 4.28 -13.75
N ASP A 144 7.83 4.44 -12.87
CA ASP A 144 7.84 3.93 -11.51
C ASP A 144 7.50 2.43 -11.48
N GLU A 145 8.53 1.61 -11.65
CA GLU A 145 8.43 0.16 -11.49
C GLU A 145 8.66 -0.26 -10.05
N ALA A 146 7.76 -1.08 -9.52
CA ALA A 146 8.01 -1.80 -8.30
C ALA A 146 8.61 -3.18 -8.56
N ARG A 147 9.17 -3.78 -7.51
CA ARG A 147 9.66 -5.15 -7.55
C ARG A 147 8.57 -6.13 -8.01
N ASP A 148 7.38 -5.98 -7.45
CA ASP A 148 6.30 -6.97 -7.60
C ASP A 148 5.34 -6.66 -8.77
N GLY A 149 5.55 -5.53 -9.47
CA GLY A 149 4.72 -5.13 -10.60
C GLY A 149 5.00 -3.72 -11.10
N PHE A 150 4.19 -3.27 -12.05
CA PHE A 150 4.33 -1.94 -12.66
C PHE A 150 2.98 -1.45 -13.20
N PHE A 151 2.89 -0.14 -13.44
CA PHE A 151 1.69 0.47 -14.02
C PHE A 151 1.81 0.63 -15.53
N LEU A 152 0.66 0.47 -16.20
CA LEU A 152 0.44 0.78 -17.60
C LEU A 152 -0.74 1.71 -17.76
N VAL A 153 -0.65 2.65 -18.67
CA VAL A 153 -1.82 3.35 -19.22
C VAL A 153 -2.18 2.69 -20.55
N PRO A 154 -3.42 2.23 -20.76
CA PRO A 154 -3.81 1.54 -22.00
C PRO A 154 -3.59 2.40 -23.25
N LEU A 155 -3.12 1.81 -24.36
CA LEU A 155 -2.97 2.54 -25.64
C LEU A 155 -4.30 3.11 -26.16
N ASP A 156 -5.39 2.41 -25.85
CA ASP A 156 -6.75 2.79 -26.22
C ASP A 156 -7.53 3.38 -25.04
N ALA A 157 -6.86 4.03 -24.08
CA ALA A 157 -7.50 4.60 -22.89
C ALA A 157 -8.68 5.54 -23.21
N GLN A 158 -8.67 6.23 -24.37
CA GLN A 158 -9.80 7.06 -24.82
C GLN A 158 -11.07 6.28 -25.22
N ARG A 159 -10.94 4.99 -25.50
CA ARG A 159 -12.04 4.09 -25.92
C ARG A 159 -12.48 3.14 -24.81
N THR A 160 -11.73 3.06 -23.72
CA THR A 160 -12.03 2.21 -22.58
C THR A 160 -12.39 3.07 -21.36
N ASN A 161 -13.01 2.46 -20.35
CA ASN A 161 -13.27 3.14 -19.08
C ASN A 161 -12.09 3.00 -18.09
N THR A 162 -10.90 2.64 -18.57
CA THR A 162 -9.73 2.28 -17.75
C THR A 162 -8.76 3.44 -17.69
N ARG A 163 -8.48 3.92 -16.47
CA ARG A 163 -7.49 4.98 -16.21
C ARG A 163 -6.07 4.45 -16.34
N ARG A 164 -5.81 3.35 -15.62
CA ARG A 164 -4.50 2.69 -15.57
C ARG A 164 -4.64 1.23 -15.14
N ILE A 165 -3.60 0.45 -15.35
CA ILE A 165 -3.56 -0.98 -15.04
C ILE A 165 -2.30 -1.24 -14.22
N TYR A 166 -2.44 -1.79 -13.02
CA TYR A 166 -1.32 -2.43 -12.34
C TYR A 166 -1.18 -3.86 -12.87
N VAL A 167 0.03 -4.23 -13.26
CA VAL A 167 0.38 -5.56 -13.76
C VAL A 167 1.29 -6.24 -12.74
N ALA A 168 0.87 -7.41 -12.24
CA ALA A 168 1.70 -8.21 -11.34
C ALA A 168 2.82 -8.87 -12.14
N ARG A 169 4.08 -8.68 -11.72
CA ARG A 169 5.25 -9.16 -12.48
C ARG A 169 5.23 -10.68 -12.69
N ASP A 170 4.88 -11.44 -11.65
CA ASP A 170 4.85 -12.90 -11.68
C ASP A 170 3.75 -13.49 -12.59
N ALA A 171 2.80 -12.67 -13.03
CA ALA A 171 1.77 -13.07 -13.99
C ALA A 171 2.17 -12.87 -15.45
N VAL A 172 3.32 -12.24 -15.71
CA VAL A 172 3.83 -11.90 -17.04
C VAL A 172 4.76 -12.99 -17.55
N SER A 173 4.56 -13.42 -18.80
CA SER A 173 5.46 -14.33 -19.50
C SER A 173 6.41 -13.58 -20.43
N GLU A 174 5.97 -12.47 -21.01
CA GLU A 174 6.75 -11.69 -21.97
C GLU A 174 6.38 -10.20 -21.92
N ILE A 175 7.39 -9.35 -22.10
CA ILE A 175 7.25 -7.90 -22.29
C ILE A 175 8.00 -7.53 -23.57
N VAL A 176 7.30 -6.91 -24.52
CA VAL A 176 7.87 -6.50 -25.81
C VAL A 176 7.67 -5.00 -25.98
N ASP A 177 8.77 -4.27 -26.19
CA ASP A 177 8.73 -2.85 -26.54
C ASP A 177 8.13 -2.69 -27.95
N LEU A 178 7.13 -1.82 -28.06
CA LEU A 178 6.52 -1.46 -29.32
C LEU A 178 7.26 -0.27 -29.95
N PRO A 179 7.33 -0.19 -31.29
CA PRO A 179 7.87 0.98 -31.95
C PRO A 179 7.03 2.22 -31.63
N GLN A 180 7.72 3.35 -31.44
CA GLN A 180 7.13 4.67 -31.18
C GLN A 180 6.57 5.30 -32.46
#